data_AF-A0A7K3HDH3-F1
#
_entry.id   AF-A0A7K3HDH3-F1
#
_cell.length_a   1.000
_cell.length_b   1.000
_cell.length_c   1.000
_cell.angle_alpha   90.00
_cell.angle_beta   90.00
_cell.angle_gamma   90.00
#
_symmetry.space_group_name_H-M   'P 1'
#
loop_
_entity.id
_entity.type
_entity.pdbx_description
1 polymer ?
#
loop_
_entity_poly.entity_id
_entity_poly.type
_entity_poly.pdbx_seq_one_letter_code
_entity_poly.pdbx_strand_id
1 'polypeptide(L)'
;YEDEKFAYVAATRLPAPAPDADADAGADGEAPAGPAVPRVVRHPQIRKGQVLLDLCTPEGTLRRETVTKRHGAGYRRARDTAWGDTWPPPPAAPGAD
;
A
#
# COMPACT_ATOMS: atom_id res chain seq x y z
N TYR A 1 -18.61 3.70 34.54
CA TYR A 1 -18.20 2.55 33.73
C TYR A 1 -17.30 3.13 32.66
N GLU A 2 -15.99 2.95 32.78
CA GLU A 2 -15.07 3.48 31.77
C GLU A 2 -15.07 2.50 30.59
N ASP A 3 -15.29 3.02 29.38
CA ASP A 3 -15.16 2.26 28.14
C ASP A 3 -13.69 1.85 27.96
N GLU A 4 -13.40 0.56 28.13
CA GLU A 4 -12.09 0.02 27.82
C GLU A 4 -11.82 0.14 26.33
N LYS A 5 -10.65 0.68 25.98
CA LYS A 5 -10.20 0.75 24.59
C LYS A 5 -9.63 -0.58 24.16
N PHE A 6 -10.31 -1.25 23.25
CA PHE A 6 -9.80 -2.46 22.59
C PHE A 6 -9.23 -2.13 21.20
N ALA A 7 -8.20 -2.87 20.81
CA ALA A 7 -7.73 -2.95 19.43
C ALA A 7 -7.83 -4.41 18.97
N TYR A 8 -8.36 -4.65 17.78
CA TYR A 8 -8.49 -5.99 17.18
C TYR A 8 -7.88 -6.00 15.77
N VAL A 9 -7.47 -7.18 15.32
CA VAL A 9 -7.04 -7.44 13.94
C VAL A 9 -7.87 -8.59 13.42
N ALA A 10 -8.55 -8.39 12.29
CA ALA A 10 -9.21 -9.45 11.54
C ALA A 10 -8.29 -9.87 10.38
N ALA A 11 -8.01 -11.17 10.28
CA ALA A 11 -7.19 -11.73 9.21
C ALA A 11 -7.98 -12.83 8.50
N THR A 12 -7.87 -12.90 7.18
CA THR A 12 -8.50 -13.92 6.35
C THR A 12 -7.47 -14.56 5.44
N ARG A 13 -7.72 -15.81 5.03
CA ARG A 13 -6.95 -16.48 3.96
C ARG A 13 -7.44 -16.07 2.58
N LEU A 14 -8.59 -15.43 2.50
CA LEU A 14 -9.11 -14.84 1.28
C LEU A 14 -8.26 -13.61 0.93
N PRO A 15 -7.95 -13.40 -0.35
CA PRO A 15 -7.21 -12.23 -0.79
C PRO A 15 -7.96 -10.95 -0.40
N ALA A 16 -7.20 -9.94 0.05
CA ALA A 16 -7.78 -8.65 0.40
C ALA A 16 -8.33 -7.97 -0.87
N PRO A 17 -9.53 -7.36 -0.80
CA PRO A 17 -10.08 -6.63 -1.94
C PRO A 17 -9.12 -5.51 -2.37
N ALA A 18 -9.12 -5.21 -3.67
CA ALA A 18 -8.41 -4.06 -4.19
C ALA A 18 -8.87 -2.78 -3.46
N PRO A 19 -8.00 -1.79 -3.25
CA PRO A 19 -8.33 -0.59 -2.45
C PRO A 19 -9.46 0.27 -3.05
N ASP A 20 -9.82 0.04 -4.31
CA ASP A 20 -10.90 0.65 -5.07
C ASP A 20 -12.09 -0.30 -5.32
N ALA A 21 -12.06 -1.52 -4.78
CA ALA A 21 -13.21 -2.41 -4.85
C ALA A 21 -14.30 -1.87 -3.91
N ASP A 22 -15.48 -1.60 -4.47
CA ASP A 22 -16.66 -1.18 -3.71
C ASP A 22 -16.89 -2.16 -2.54
N ALA A 23 -16.88 -1.63 -1.31
CA ALA A 23 -16.99 -2.42 -0.09
C ALA A 23 -18.31 -3.22 0.02
N ASP A 24 -19.28 -2.91 -0.84
CA ASP A 24 -20.59 -3.57 -0.94
C ASP A 24 -20.60 -4.78 -1.89
N ALA A 25 -19.46 -5.11 -2.53
CA ALA A 25 -19.35 -6.27 -3.43
C ALA A 25 -19.24 -7.59 -2.64
N GLY A 26 -20.40 -8.12 -2.23
CA GLY A 26 -20.67 -9.55 -2.12
C GLY A 26 -20.32 -10.23 -0.78
N ALA A 27 -21.35 -10.51 0.01
CA ALA A 27 -21.31 -11.39 1.18
C ALA A 27 -21.03 -12.88 0.84
N ASP A 28 -20.85 -13.20 -0.44
CA ASP A 28 -20.65 -14.55 -0.96
C ASP A 28 -19.18 -15.02 -0.91
N GLY A 29 -18.26 -14.19 -0.40
CA GLY A 29 -16.88 -14.57 -0.11
C GLY A 29 -15.93 -14.67 -1.31
N GLU A 30 -16.43 -14.44 -2.53
CA GLU A 30 -15.61 -14.36 -3.75
C GLU A 30 -15.22 -12.91 -4.05
N ALA A 31 -14.39 -12.33 -3.19
CA ALA A 31 -13.76 -11.04 -3.49
C ALA A 31 -12.79 -11.25 -4.66
N PRO A 32 -12.78 -10.38 -5.70
CA PRO A 32 -11.84 -10.51 -6.80
C PRO A 32 -10.42 -10.46 -6.23
N ALA A 33 -9.78 -11.62 -6.30
CA ALA A 33 -8.42 -11.90 -5.86
C ALA A 33 -7.38 -11.22 -6.76
N GLY A 34 -7.40 -9.89 -6.83
CA GLY A 34 -6.32 -9.15 -7.47
C GLY A 34 -5.02 -9.35 -6.68
N PRO A 35 -3.86 -9.52 -7.33
CA PRO A 35 -2.59 -9.55 -6.60
C PRO A 35 -2.46 -8.24 -5.84
N ALA A 36 -2.34 -8.33 -4.51
CA ALA A 36 -2.19 -7.17 -3.66
C ALA A 36 -0.96 -6.37 -4.10
N VAL A 37 -1.15 -5.12 -4.56
CA VAL A 37 -0.04 -4.23 -4.92
C VAL A 37 0.90 -4.12 -3.71
N PRO A 38 2.24 -4.13 -3.89
CA PRO A 38 3.16 -4.07 -2.77
C PRO A 38 2.85 -2.88 -1.86
N ARG A 39 2.84 -3.11 -0.54
CA ARG A 39 2.51 -2.06 0.44
C ARG A 39 3.74 -1.62 1.21
N VAL A 40 3.87 -0.33 1.42
CA VAL A 40 4.91 0.24 2.28
C VAL A 40 4.67 -0.22 3.71
N VAL A 41 5.69 -0.82 4.35
CA VAL A 41 5.56 -1.35 5.73
C VAL A 41 6.14 -0.44 6.81
N ARG A 42 6.80 0.66 6.40
CA ARG A 42 7.37 1.67 7.30
C ARG A 42 7.57 2.99 6.56
N HIS A 43 7.70 4.07 7.30
CA HIS A 43 8.02 5.37 6.72
C HIS A 43 9.23 5.30 5.76
N PRO A 44 9.16 5.98 4.60
CA PRO A 44 10.27 6.03 3.64
C PRO A 44 11.56 6.54 4.28
N GLN A 45 12.67 5.85 4.02
CA GLN A 45 13.98 6.31 4.49
C GLN A 45 14.58 7.28 3.47
N ILE A 46 14.60 8.56 3.82
CA ILE A 46 15.13 9.63 2.96
C ILE A 46 16.65 9.72 3.15
N ARG A 47 17.38 9.62 2.04
CA ARG A 47 18.84 9.80 1.95
C ARG A 47 19.16 10.88 0.92
N LYS A 48 20.44 11.26 0.79
CA LYS A 48 20.87 12.26 -0.19
C LYS A 48 20.57 11.76 -1.62
N GLY A 49 19.52 12.31 -2.23
CA GLY A 49 19.10 12.00 -3.61
C GLY A 49 18.47 10.62 -3.79
N GLN A 50 18.10 9.94 -2.71
CA GLN A 50 17.49 8.61 -2.74
C GLN A 50 16.42 8.46 -1.65
N VAL A 51 15.41 7.65 -1.93
CA VAL A 51 14.40 7.19 -1.00
C VAL A 51 14.43 5.66 -1.01
N LEU A 52 14.53 5.06 0.17
CA LEU A 52 14.44 3.61 0.33
C LEU A 52 13.07 3.27 0.90
N LEU A 53 12.33 2.43 0.18
CA LEU A 53 11.04 1.90 0.59
C LEU A 53 11.22 0.44 0.97
N ASP A 54 10.64 0.03 2.09
CA ASP A 54 10.49 -1.39 2.43
C ASP A 54 9.04 -1.77 2.20
N LEU A 55 8.84 -2.81 1.37
CA LEU A 55 7.57 -3.19 0.78
C LEU A 55 7.22 -4.62 1.16
N CYS A 56 5.98 -4.87 1.58
CA CYS A 56 5.40 -6.20 1.62
C CYS A 56 4.84 -6.51 0.23
N THR A 57 5.36 -7.54 -0.42
CA THR A 57 4.96 -7.93 -1.78
C THR A 57 3.82 -8.95 -1.75
N PRO A 58 3.02 -9.09 -2.83
CA PRO A 58 1.97 -10.10 -2.90
C PRO A 58 2.47 -11.54 -2.74
N GLU A 59 3.76 -11.80 -2.97
CA GLU A 59 4.40 -13.09 -2.71
C GLU A 59 4.66 -13.36 -1.22
N GLY A 60 4.24 -12.45 -0.32
CA GLY A 60 4.43 -12.58 1.12
C GLY A 60 5.86 -12.29 1.58
N THR A 61 6.64 -11.57 0.77
CA THR A 61 8.04 -11.26 1.09
C THR A 61 8.26 -9.77 1.36
N LEU A 62 9.28 -9.46 2.16
CA LEU A 62 9.73 -8.08 2.34
C LEU A 62 10.83 -7.74 1.34
N ARG A 63 10.59 -6.72 0.51
CA ARG A 63 11.54 -6.22 -0.49
C ARG A 63 11.90 -4.77 -0.21
N ARG A 64 13.17 -4.42 -0.40
CA ARG A 64 13.63 -3.04 -0.39
C ARG A 64 13.72 -2.49 -1.82
N GLU A 65 13.19 -1.30 -2.03
CA GLU A 65 13.26 -0.57 -3.30
C GLU A 65 13.92 0.79 -3.12
N THR A 66 14.87 1.11 -4.01
CA THR A 66 15.58 2.40 -3.99
C THR A 66 15.11 3.28 -5.14
N VAL A 67 14.45 4.39 -4.80
CA VAL A 67 14.00 5.40 -5.75
C VAL A 67 14.95 6.59 -5.68
N THR A 68 15.55 6.97 -6.81
CA THR A 68 16.59 8.01 -6.85
C THR A 68 16.09 9.27 -7.56
N LYS A 69 16.77 10.40 -7.37
CA LYS A 69 16.37 11.70 -7.96
C LYS A 69 16.19 11.68 -9.48
N ARG A 70 16.92 10.81 -10.21
CA ARG A 70 16.77 10.63 -11.67
C ARG A 70 15.39 10.10 -12.08
N HIS A 71 14.64 9.48 -11.18
CA HIS A 71 13.28 8.99 -11.45
C HIS A 71 12.22 10.11 -11.44
N GLY A 72 12.61 11.38 -11.29
CA GLY A 72 11.74 12.54 -11.49
C GLY A 72 10.48 12.52 -10.61
N ALA A 73 9.30 12.46 -11.23
CA ALA A 73 8.03 12.39 -10.51
C ALA A 73 7.94 11.17 -9.57
N GLY A 74 8.55 10.03 -9.95
CA GLY A 74 8.63 8.86 -9.08
C GLY A 74 9.40 9.11 -7.79
N TYR A 75 10.43 9.95 -7.82
CA TYR A 75 11.17 10.35 -6.61
C TYR A 75 10.32 11.20 -5.66
N ARG A 76 9.52 12.13 -6.20
CA ARG A 76 8.57 12.91 -5.39
C ARG A 76 7.53 11.99 -4.75
N ARG A 77 6.89 11.14 -5.54
CA ARG A 77 5.90 10.17 -5.03
C ARG A 77 6.48 9.26 -3.95
N ALA A 78 7.69 8.73 -4.11
CA ALA A 78 8.34 7.89 -3.10
C ALA A 78 8.60 8.64 -1.79
N ARG A 79 8.97 9.91 -1.87
CA ARG A 79 9.22 10.76 -0.69
C ARG A 79 7.93 11.03 0.09
N ASP A 80 6.81 11.13 -0.63
CA ASP A 80 5.50 11.50 -0.07
C ASP A 80 4.66 10.28 0.34
N THR A 81 5.20 9.06 0.21
CA THR A 81 4.50 7.82 0.56
C THR A 81 4.40 7.63 2.08
N ALA A 82 3.25 7.17 2.56
CA ALA A 82 3.00 6.83 3.96
C ALA A 82 3.05 5.32 4.21
N TRP A 83 2.97 4.92 5.49
CA TRP A 83 2.80 3.50 5.85
C TRP A 83 1.44 2.99 5.37
N GLY A 84 1.42 1.83 4.70
CA GLY A 84 0.21 1.19 4.18
C GLY A 84 -0.10 1.51 2.72
N ASP A 85 0.47 2.59 2.18
CA ASP A 85 0.34 2.99 0.79
C ASP A 85 0.84 1.90 -0.17
N THR A 86 0.19 1.81 -1.32
CA THR A 86 0.60 0.93 -2.41
C THR A 86 1.78 1.55 -3.19
N TRP A 87 2.76 0.72 -3.55
CA TRP A 87 3.91 1.11 -4.35
C TRP A 87 4.17 0.12 -5.50
N PRO A 88 4.31 0.58 -6.75
CA PRO A 88 4.14 1.97 -7.18
C PRO A 88 2.68 2.43 -7.02
N PRO A 89 2.44 3.75 -6.85
CA PRO A 89 1.09 4.27 -6.76
C PRO A 89 0.33 3.98 -8.06
N PRO A 90 -0.99 3.72 -7.98
CA PRO A 90 -1.80 3.52 -9.17
C PRO A 90 -1.71 4.73 -10.10
N PRO A 91 -1.92 4.54 -11.43
CA PRO A 91 -2.05 5.67 -12.33
C PRO A 91 -3.18 6.60 -11.81
N ALA A 92 -2.96 7.92 -11.90
CA ALA A 92 -4.01 8.87 -11.55
C ALA A 92 -5.26 8.54 -12.38
N ALA A 93 -6.41 8.43 -11.73
CA ALA A 93 -7.68 8.26 -12.44
C ALA A 93 -7.86 9.44 -13.42
N PRO A 94 -8.37 9.20 -14.64
CA PRO A 94 -8.57 10.27 -15.60
C PRO A 94 -9.55 11.30 -15.01
N GLY A 95 -9.09 12.54 -14.78
CA GLY A 95 -9.93 13.67 -14.35
C GLY A 95 -9.57 14.34 -13.02
N ALA A 96 -8.46 13.96 -12.36
CA ALA A 96 -7.96 14.66 -11.18
C ALA A 96 -6.80 15.62 -11.57
N ASP A 97 -7.15 16.82 -12.03
CA ASP A 97 -6.24 17.98 -12.20
C ASP A 97 -6.70 19.14 -11.28
#